data_AF-A0A2S1M0P1-F1
#
_entry.id   AF-A0A2S1M0P1-F1
#
_cell.length_a   1.000
_cell.length_b   1.000
_cell.length_c   1.000
_cell.angle_alpha   90.00
_cell.angle_beta   90.00
_cell.angle_gamma   90.00
#
_symmetry.space_group_name_H-M   'P 1'
#
loop_
_entity.id
_entity.type
_entity.pdbx_description
1 polymer ?
#
loop_
_entity_poly.entity_id
_entity_poly.type
_entity_poly.pdbx_seq_one_letter_code
_entity_poly.pdbx_strand_id
1 'polypeptide(L)'
;MYKLFVIEYTVNKEVENINIIRVKRVKKGWTQLELAEVSGVPQCTISQIERGSRRYPTYDTIRKIAKALDLPLEDFSFIKDHNEKGAVKDEDSEATSLL
;
A
#
# COMPACT_ATOMS: atom_id res chain seq x y z
N MET A 1 20.69 -26.00 -15.47
CA MET A 1 20.31 -24.76 -16.19
C MET A 1 18.94 -24.19 -15.79
N TYR A 2 17.96 -24.98 -15.37
CA TYR A 2 16.63 -24.44 -14.94
C TYR A 2 16.62 -23.75 -13.57
N LYS A 3 17.57 -24.06 -12.68
CA LYS A 3 17.62 -23.51 -11.32
C LYS A 3 18.03 -22.02 -11.29
N LEU A 4 18.82 -21.57 -12.28
CA LEU A 4 19.23 -20.16 -12.40
C LEU A 4 18.09 -19.29 -12.98
N PHE A 5 17.38 -19.81 -13.99
CA PHE A 5 16.22 -19.12 -14.58
C PHE A 5 15.10 -18.90 -13.56
N VAL A 6 14.79 -19.90 -12.72
CA VAL A 6 13.77 -19.74 -11.66
C VAL A 6 14.22 -18.75 -10.59
N ILE A 7 15.50 -18.73 -10.21
CA ILE A 7 16.01 -17.80 -9.20
C ILE A 7 16.00 -16.36 -9.74
N GLU A 8 16.51 -16.11 -10.96
CA GLU A 8 16.43 -14.78 -11.57
C GLU A 8 14.99 -14.33 -11.79
N TYR A 9 14.10 -15.21 -12.25
CA TYR A 9 12.67 -14.89 -12.44
C TYR A 9 11.93 -14.61 -11.12
N THR A 10 12.33 -15.30 -10.03
CA THR A 10 11.76 -15.07 -8.69
C THR A 10 12.28 -13.77 -8.08
N VAL A 11 13.59 -13.50 -8.22
CA VAL A 11 14.21 -12.25 -7.74
C VAL A 11 13.73 -11.03 -8.53
N ASN A 12 13.42 -11.17 -9.83
CA ASN A 12 12.87 -10.07 -10.64
C ASN A 12 11.41 -9.72 -10.27
N LYS A 13 10.59 -10.70 -9.87
CA LYS A 13 9.18 -10.45 -9.51
C LYS A 13 9.00 -9.71 -8.18
N GLU A 14 9.99 -9.79 -7.29
CA GLU A 14 10.02 -9.03 -6.04
C GLU A 14 10.34 -7.54 -6.27
N VAL A 15 10.99 -7.19 -7.38
CA VAL A 15 11.42 -5.81 -7.71
C VAL A 15 10.40 -5.07 -8.61
N GLU A 16 9.51 -5.79 -9.30
CA GLU A 16 8.59 -5.19 -10.30
C GLU A 16 7.37 -4.43 -9.71
N ASN A 17 7.02 -4.62 -8.44
CA ASN A 17 5.74 -4.11 -7.92
C ASN A 17 5.82 -2.85 -7.05
N ILE A 18 7.02 -2.33 -6.75
CA ILE A 18 7.17 -1.21 -5.81
C ILE A 18 6.72 0.15 -6.36
N ASN A 19 6.39 0.29 -7.65
CA ASN A 19 6.08 1.63 -8.13
C ASN A 19 4.97 1.82 -9.17
N ILE A 20 4.03 0.88 -9.30
CA ILE A 20 2.84 1.17 -10.13
C ILE A 20 2.06 2.39 -9.60
N ILE A 21 1.98 2.56 -8.28
CA ILE A 21 1.35 3.72 -7.63
C ILE A 21 2.03 5.02 -8.06
N ARG A 22 3.35 5.14 -7.86
CA ARG A 22 4.09 6.36 -8.24
C ARG A 22 4.05 6.60 -9.74
N VAL A 23 4.24 5.57 -10.55
CA VAL A 23 4.23 5.69 -12.01
C VAL A 23 2.89 6.25 -12.47
N LYS A 24 1.78 5.72 -11.96
CA LYS A 24 0.43 6.20 -12.32
C LYS A 24 0.16 7.59 -11.78
N ARG A 25 0.57 7.88 -10.54
CA ARG A 25 0.46 9.22 -9.94
C ARG A 25 1.22 10.26 -10.77
N VAL A 26 2.47 10.00 -11.13
CA VAL A 26 3.30 10.91 -11.94
C VAL A 26 2.74 11.04 -13.36
N LYS A 27 2.21 9.97 -13.96
CA LYS A 27 1.51 10.05 -15.26
C LYS A 27 0.25 10.94 -15.22
N LYS A 28 -0.43 11.01 -14.08
CA LYS A 28 -1.53 11.96 -13.84
C LYS A 28 -1.07 13.38 -13.52
N GLY A 29 0.25 13.63 -13.41
CA GLY A 29 0.80 14.93 -13.03
C GLY A 29 0.63 15.27 -11.55
N TRP A 30 0.27 14.30 -10.71
CA TRP A 30 -0.03 14.53 -9.30
C TRP A 30 1.21 14.47 -8.41
N THR A 31 1.24 15.33 -7.41
CA THR A 31 2.05 15.26 -6.20
C THR A 31 1.53 14.16 -5.26
N GLN A 32 2.35 13.76 -4.28
CA GLN A 32 1.89 12.83 -3.24
C GLN A 32 0.78 13.42 -2.37
N LEU A 33 0.73 14.74 -2.22
CA LEU A 33 -0.32 15.45 -1.49
C LEU A 33 -1.65 15.36 -2.25
N GLU A 34 -1.66 15.61 -3.55
CA GLU A 34 -2.88 15.48 -4.37
C GLU A 34 -3.41 14.04 -4.36
N LEU A 35 -2.54 13.03 -4.42
CA LEU A 35 -2.98 11.65 -4.25
C LEU A 35 -3.57 11.40 -2.85
N ALA A 36 -3.02 12.02 -1.81
CA ALA A 36 -3.55 11.91 -0.46
C ALA A 36 -4.96 12.50 -0.35
N GLU A 37 -5.16 13.67 -0.93
CA GLU A 37 -6.46 14.36 -0.97
C GLU A 37 -7.53 13.54 -1.70
N VAL A 38 -7.19 12.96 -2.86
CA VAL A 38 -8.13 12.17 -3.67
C VAL A 38 -8.40 10.79 -3.06
N SER A 39 -7.39 10.13 -2.48
CA SER A 39 -7.53 8.77 -1.92
C SER A 39 -8.01 8.74 -0.47
N GLY A 40 -7.87 9.85 0.27
CA GLY A 40 -8.08 9.89 1.72
C GLY A 40 -7.02 9.12 2.52
N VAL A 41 -5.90 8.73 1.89
CA VAL A 41 -4.76 8.09 2.56
C VAL A 41 -3.74 9.17 2.93
N PRO A 42 -3.19 9.19 4.16
CA PRO A 42 -2.20 10.19 4.54
C PRO A 42 -1.00 10.25 3.59
N GLN A 43 -0.55 11.45 3.24
CA GLN A 43 0.59 11.66 2.32
C GLN A 43 1.86 10.93 2.81
N CYS A 44 2.10 10.90 4.12
CA CYS A 44 3.21 10.16 4.72
C CYS A 44 3.11 8.65 4.43
N THR A 45 1.91 8.08 4.47
CA THR A 45 1.66 6.66 4.16
C THR A 45 1.91 6.38 2.68
N ILE A 46 1.44 7.25 1.79
CA ILE A 46 1.72 7.17 0.35
C ILE A 46 3.24 7.22 0.10
N SER A 47 3.94 8.18 0.68
CA SER A 47 5.38 8.32 0.56
C SER A 47 6.12 7.06 1.01
N GLN A 48 5.73 6.49 2.16
CA GLN A 48 6.29 5.24 2.68
C GLN A 48 6.03 4.02 1.77
N ILE A 49 4.86 3.97 1.13
CA ILE A 49 4.52 2.91 0.16
C ILE A 49 5.38 3.06 -1.10
N GLU A 50 5.45 4.25 -1.70
CA GLU A 50 6.20 4.50 -2.94
C GLU A 50 7.72 4.34 -2.81
N ARG A 51 8.25 4.48 -1.59
CA ARG A 51 9.67 4.24 -1.28
C ARG A 51 9.96 2.81 -0.80
N GLY A 52 8.93 1.96 -0.67
CA GLY A 52 9.06 0.59 -0.17
C GLY A 52 9.37 0.46 1.32
N SER A 53 9.33 1.54 2.11
CA SER A 53 9.58 1.46 3.56
C SER A 53 8.36 0.92 4.32
N ARG A 54 7.16 1.02 3.74
CA ARG A 54 5.96 0.33 4.22
C ARG A 54 5.74 -0.93 3.39
N ARG A 55 6.35 -2.03 3.83
CA ARG A 55 6.35 -3.32 3.13
C ARG A 55 4.98 -4.00 3.05
N TYR A 56 4.11 -3.74 4.04
CA TYR A 56 2.80 -4.39 4.17
C TYR A 56 1.69 -3.36 4.41
N PRO A 57 1.30 -2.57 3.39
CA PRO A 57 0.11 -1.72 3.48
C PRO A 57 -1.15 -2.58 3.59
N THR A 58 -2.18 -2.08 4.28
CA THR A 58 -3.44 -2.83 4.43
C THR A 58 -4.18 -2.88 3.09
N TYR A 59 -5.05 -3.89 2.94
CA TYR A 59 -5.95 -3.96 1.79
C TYR A 59 -6.77 -2.67 1.61
N ASP A 60 -7.25 -2.08 2.71
CA ASP A 60 -8.02 -0.84 2.65
C ASP A 60 -7.21 0.34 2.09
N THR A 61 -5.95 0.48 2.52
CA THR A 61 -5.04 1.50 2.01
C THR A 61 -4.80 1.31 0.51
N ILE A 62 -4.49 0.09 0.08
CA ILE A 62 -4.26 -0.21 -1.34
C ILE A 62 -5.53 0.02 -2.16
N ARG A 63 -6.70 -0.41 -1.68
CA ARG A 63 -7.98 -0.22 -2.35
C ARG A 63 -8.31 1.25 -2.59
N LYS A 64 -8.09 2.10 -1.58
CA LYS A 64 -8.30 3.56 -1.67
C LYS A 64 -7.38 4.20 -2.71
N ILE A 65 -6.08 3.84 -2.69
CA ILE A 65 -5.11 4.36 -3.65
C ILE A 65 -5.42 3.88 -5.07
N ALA A 66 -5.73 2.60 -5.24
CA ALA A 66 -6.07 2.01 -6.53
C ALA A 66 -7.29 2.70 -7.15
N LYS A 67 -8.34 2.91 -6.35
CA LYS A 67 -9.54 3.64 -6.77
C LYS A 67 -9.22 5.08 -7.21
N ALA A 68 -8.38 5.80 -6.47
CA ALA A 68 -7.97 7.16 -6.83
C ALA A 68 -7.15 7.24 -8.14
N LEU A 69 -6.39 6.19 -8.43
CA LEU A 69 -5.52 6.12 -9.61
C LEU A 69 -6.16 5.42 -10.82
N ASP A 70 -7.43 5.03 -10.73
CA ASP A 70 -8.14 4.23 -11.73
C ASP A 70 -7.38 2.93 -12.09
N LEU A 71 -6.89 2.23 -11.06
CA LEU A 71 -6.18 0.97 -11.20
C LEU A 71 -7.07 -0.22 -10.83
N PRO A 72 -7.08 -1.29 -11.65
CA PRO A 72 -7.65 -2.57 -11.23
C PRO A 72 -6.86 -3.13 -10.04
N LEU A 73 -7.53 -3.76 -9.08
CA LEU A 73 -6.87 -4.31 -7.89
C LEU A 73 -5.98 -5.51 -8.23
N GLU A 74 -6.26 -6.15 -9.37
CA GLU A 74 -5.48 -7.24 -9.95
C GLU A 74 -4.04 -6.84 -10.27
N ASP A 75 -3.79 -5.54 -10.51
CA ASP A 75 -2.46 -4.99 -10.71
C ASP A 75 -1.62 -4.98 -9.40
N PHE A 76 -2.26 -5.16 -8.25
CA PHE A 76 -1.60 -5.24 -6.95
C PHE A 76 -1.45 -6.69 -6.52
N SER A 77 -0.36 -7.35 -6.94
CA SER A 77 -0.14 -8.77 -6.65
C SER A 77 0.09 -9.12 -5.17
N PHE A 78 0.17 -8.13 -4.28
CA PHE A 78 0.45 -8.30 -2.84
C PHE A 78 -0.79 -8.57 -1.98
N ILE A 79 -2.00 -8.49 -2.53
CA ILE A 79 -3.25 -8.59 -1.74
C ILE A 79 -3.52 -10.02 -1.25
N LYS A 80 -2.83 -11.04 -1.75
CA LYS A 80 -3.15 -12.45 -1.46
C LYS A 80 -2.65 -12.98 -0.11
N ASP A 81 -1.71 -12.32 0.58
CA ASP A 81 -1.02 -12.95 1.71
C ASP A 81 -1.39 -12.46 3.14
N HIS A 82 -2.21 -11.41 3.30
CA HIS A 82 -2.59 -10.95 4.65
C HIS A 82 -4.08 -10.63 4.77
N ASN A 83 -4.89 -11.68 4.74
CA ASN A 83 -6.11 -11.68 5.54
C ASN A 83 -5.69 -11.84 7.02
N GLU A 84 -6.41 -11.17 7.93
CA GLU A 84 -6.34 -11.33 9.39
C GLU A 84 -5.17 -10.62 10.12
N LYS A 85 -5.32 -9.29 10.34
CA LYS A 85 -5.27 -8.61 11.66
C LYS A 85 -4.96 -7.12 11.48
N GLY A 86 -5.98 -6.29 11.69
CA GLY A 86 -5.81 -4.84 11.67
C GLY A 86 -7.09 -4.08 11.97
N ALA A 87 -7.63 -4.25 13.18
CA ALA A 87 -8.49 -3.26 13.85
C ALA A 87 -8.67 -3.65 15.34
N VAL A 88 -7.60 -3.58 16.14
CA VAL A 88 -7.79 -3.27 17.56
C VAL A 88 -7.85 -1.75 17.60
N LYS A 89 -9.03 -1.21 17.89
CA LYS A 89 -9.18 0.19 18.26
C LYS A 89 -8.63 0.29 19.68
N ASP A 90 -7.60 1.11 19.84
CA ASP A 90 -7.16 1.57 21.16
C ASP A 90 -8.34 2.33 21.79
N GLU A 91 -8.94 1.73 22.83
CA GLU A 91 -9.86 2.43 23.74
C GLU A 91 -9.05 2.87 24.94
N ASP A 92 -8.50 4.08 24.88
CA ASP A 92 -8.09 4.83 26.05
C ASP A 92 -8.59 6.29 25.90
N SER A 93 -9.74 6.58 26.51
CA SER A 93 -10.09 7.93 26.95
C SER A 93 -11.13 7.87 28.09
N GLU A 94 -10.58 7.99 29.30
CA GLU A 94 -11.07 8.68 30.49
C GLU A 94 -12.42 8.36 31.19
N ALA A 95 -12.22 8.13 32.50
CA ALA A 95 -13.01 8.58 33.65
C ALA A 95 -14.29 7.81 34.01
N THR A 96 -14.20 7.01 35.07
CA THR A 96 -14.95 7.30 36.31
C THR A 96 -14.19 6.76 37.53
N SER A 97 -13.47 7.67 38.20
CA SER A 97 -13.20 7.54 39.62
C SER A 97 -14.52 7.77 40.37
N LEU A 98 -15.10 6.73 40.97
CA LEU A 98 -15.83 6.80 42.24
C LEU A 98 -16.21 5.38 42.68
N LEU A 99 -15.50 4.85 43.67
CA LEU A 99 -16.02 4.15 44.84
C LEU A 99 -14.89 4.03 45.87
#